data_AF-A0A916Q0N0-F1
#
_entry.id   AF-A0A916Q0N0-F1
#
_cell.length_a   1.000
_cell.length_b   1.000
_cell.length_c   1.000
_cell.angle_alpha   90.00
_cell.angle_beta   90.00
_cell.angle_gamma   90.00
#
_symmetry.space_group_name_H-M   'P 1'
#
loop_
_entity.id
_entity.type
_entity.pdbx_description
1 polymer ?
#
loop_
_entity_poly.entity_id
_entity_poly.type
_entity_poly.pdbx_seq_one_letter_code
_entity_poly.pdbx_strand_id
1 'polypeptide(L)'
;MQSTANIEQIILRNLRSLPLEKLQEVLEFTERLRQTSNTKNAESKLSLREIALMPIAERHHHITPFITNTANDFLSEPELTEFSVLDTEDWEIDDEYS
;
A
#
# COMPACT_ATOMS: atom_id res chain seq x y z
N MET A 1 -3.55 -38.71 3.42
CA MET A 1 -4.24 -38.25 2.19
C MET A 1 -5.19 -37.13 2.59
N GLN A 2 -4.74 -35.88 2.60
CA GLN A 2 -5.61 -34.74 2.87
C GLN A 2 -6.19 -34.27 1.54
N SER A 3 -7.48 -34.51 1.34
CA SER A 3 -8.21 -33.96 0.21
C SER A 3 -8.18 -32.44 0.32
N THR A 4 -7.41 -31.77 -0.54
CA THR A 4 -7.51 -30.33 -0.76
C THR A 4 -8.88 -30.08 -1.36
N ALA A 5 -9.89 -29.88 -0.52
CA ALA A 5 -11.23 -29.62 -0.99
C ALA A 5 -11.17 -28.36 -1.87
N ASN A 6 -11.52 -28.53 -3.15
CA ASN A 6 -11.46 -27.47 -4.14
C ASN A 6 -12.40 -26.35 -3.68
N ILE A 7 -11.83 -25.20 -3.33
CA ILE A 7 -12.56 -24.07 -2.76
C ILE A 7 -13.71 -23.61 -3.67
N GLU A 8 -13.53 -23.67 -4.99
CA GLU A 8 -14.55 -23.30 -5.96
C GLU A 8 -15.76 -24.24 -5.86
N GLN A 9 -15.53 -25.54 -5.71
CA GLN A 9 -16.61 -26.51 -5.53
C GLN A 9 -17.37 -26.29 -4.22
N ILE A 10 -16.66 -25.93 -3.14
CA ILE A 10 -17.28 -25.58 -1.86
C ILE A 10 -18.16 -24.34 -2.02
N ILE A 11 -17.65 -23.29 -2.67
CA ILE A 11 -18.39 -22.04 -2.90
C ILE A 11 -19.64 -22.31 -3.75
N LEU A 12 -19.49 -23.01 -4.88
CA LEU A 12 -20.61 -23.34 -5.77
C LEU A 12 -21.69 -24.17 -5.07
N ARG A 13 -21.29 -25.10 -4.20
CA ARG A 13 -22.25 -25.90 -3.42
C ARG A 13 -23.04 -25.02 -2.45
N ASN A 14 -22.37 -24.12 -1.74
CA ASN A 14 -23.02 -23.21 -0.80
C ASN A 14 -23.96 -22.23 -1.52
N LEU A 15 -23.55 -21.67 -2.66
CA LEU A 15 -24.38 -20.76 -3.46
C LEU A 15 -25.67 -21.43 -3.95
N ARG A 16 -25.60 -22.71 -4.33
CA ARG A 16 -26.78 -23.48 -4.77
C ARG A 16 -27.76 -23.81 -3.65
N SER A 17 -27.31 -23.83 -2.40
CA SER A 17 -28.17 -24.12 -1.23
C SER A 17 -28.85 -22.88 -0.64
N LEU A 18 -28.53 -21.67 -1.11
CA LEU A 18 -29.08 -20.44 -0.57
C LEU A 18 -30.51 -20.15 -1.09
N PRO A 19 -31.36 -19.51 -0.28
CA PRO A 19 -32.64 -18.98 -0.74
C PRO A 19 -32.45 -17.78 -1.68
N LEU A 20 -33.47 -17.48 -2.48
CA LEU A 20 -33.41 -16.52 -3.58
C LEU A 20 -32.99 -15.11 -3.12
N GLU A 21 -33.49 -14.67 -1.96
CA GLU A 21 -33.20 -13.36 -1.38
C GLU A 21 -31.71 -13.22 -1.05
N LYS A 22 -31.09 -14.30 -0.56
CA LYS A 22 -29.66 -14.32 -0.23
C LYS A 22 -28.78 -14.43 -1.47
N LEU A 23 -29.27 -15.08 -2.52
CA LEU A 23 -28.56 -15.13 -3.80
C LEU A 23 -28.48 -13.73 -4.43
N GLN A 24 -29.56 -12.93 -4.32
CA GLN A 24 -29.56 -11.56 -4.79
C GLN A 24 -28.60 -10.66 -4.00
N GLU A 25 -28.57 -10.80 -2.68
CA GLU A 25 -27.59 -10.09 -1.82
C GLU A 25 -26.14 -10.41 -2.22
N VAL A 26 -25.84 -11.68 -2.52
CA VAL A 26 -24.51 -12.10 -2.99
C VAL A 26 -24.20 -11.51 -4.36
N LEU A 27 -25.15 -11.50 -5.29
CA LEU A 27 -24.96 -10.88 -6.60
C LEU A 27 -24.63 -9.39 -6.47
N GLU A 28 -25.42 -8.64 -5.71
CA GLU A 28 -25.17 -7.22 -5.45
C GLU A 28 -23.80 -7.01 -4.78
N PHE A 29 -23.44 -7.86 -3.82
CA PHE A 29 -22.12 -7.80 -3.18
C PHE A 29 -20.99 -8.03 -4.19
N THR A 30 -21.09 -9.04 -5.05
CA THR A 30 -20.07 -9.31 -6.07
C THR A 30 -19.96 -8.19 -7.09
N GLU A 31 -21.08 -7.53 -7.42
CA GLU A 31 -21.07 -6.36 -8.31
C GLU A 31 -20.42 -5.15 -7.65
N ARG A 32 -20.74 -4.86 -6.38
CA ARG A 32 -20.04 -3.84 -5.59
C ARG A 32 -18.54 -4.14 -5.53
N LEU A 33 -18.16 -5.39 -5.28
CA LEU A 33 -16.76 -5.81 -5.24
C LEU A 33 -16.07 -5.55 -6.58
N ARG A 34 -16.69 -5.94 -7.71
CA ARG A 34 -16.18 -5.69 -9.06
C ARG A 34 -16.00 -4.20 -9.36
N GLN A 35 -16.95 -3.37 -8.94
CA GLN A 35 -16.88 -1.92 -9.10
C GLN A 35 -15.72 -1.35 -8.27
N THR A 36 -15.56 -1.78 -7.02
CA THR A 36 -14.45 -1.35 -6.16
C THR A 36 -13.08 -1.89 -6.58
N SER A 37 -13.01 -3.06 -7.21
CA SER A 37 -11.77 -3.61 -7.76
C SER A 37 -11.35 -2.89 -9.04
N ASN A 38 -12.32 -2.42 -9.83
CA ASN A 38 -12.03 -1.65 -11.04
C ASN A 38 -11.63 -0.20 -10.73
N THR A 39 -12.19 0.42 -9.69
CA THR A 39 -11.79 1.78 -9.27
C THR A 39 -10.42 1.82 -8.59
N LYS A 40 -9.92 0.70 -8.05
CA LYS A 40 -8.55 0.60 -7.52
C LYS A 40 -7.48 0.29 -8.57
N ASN A 41 -7.86 0.08 -9.84
CA ASN A 41 -6.97 -0.35 -10.93
C ASN A 41 -6.86 0.66 -12.09
N ALA A 42 -7.14 1.96 -11.87
CA ALA A 42 -6.87 3.01 -12.85
C ALA A 42 -5.49 3.66 -12.68
N GLU A 43 -4.79 3.40 -11.57
CA GLU A 43 -3.36 3.67 -11.45
C GLU A 43 -2.68 2.33 -11.28
N SER A 44 -2.00 1.85 -12.32
CA SER A 44 -0.93 0.87 -12.15
C SER A 44 0.07 1.47 -11.17
N LYS A 45 -0.13 1.25 -9.87
CA LYS A 45 0.76 1.72 -8.82
C LYS A 45 2.08 0.99 -9.01
N LEU A 46 2.99 1.66 -9.73
CA LEU A 46 4.38 1.28 -9.85
C LEU A 46 4.89 0.95 -8.45
N SER A 47 5.57 -0.18 -8.31
CA SER A 47 6.24 -0.52 -7.07
C SER A 47 7.27 0.55 -6.73
N LEU A 48 7.57 0.72 -5.44
CA LEU A 48 8.62 1.65 -4.99
C LEU A 48 9.96 1.36 -5.68
N ARG A 49 10.24 0.09 -5.99
CA ARG A 49 11.44 -0.32 -6.72
C ARG A 49 11.43 0.16 -8.17
N GLU A 50 10.29 0.06 -8.85
CA GLU A 50 10.14 0.58 -10.21
C GLU A 50 10.28 2.09 -10.25
N ILE A 51 9.68 2.81 -9.29
CA ILE A 51 9.85 4.26 -9.15
C ILE A 51 11.32 4.60 -8.89
N ALA A 52 12.01 3.89 -7.99
CA ALA A 52 13.40 4.17 -7.65
C ALA A 52 14.38 4.01 -8.85
N LEU A 53 14.03 3.18 -9.84
CA LEU A 53 14.84 2.97 -11.04
C LEU A 53 14.64 4.06 -12.11
N MET A 54 13.65 4.94 -11.96
CA MET A 54 13.36 6.00 -12.92
C MET A 54 14.31 7.21 -12.80
N PRO A 55 14.47 8.01 -13.86
CA PRO A 55 15.14 9.30 -13.80
C PRO A 55 14.55 10.22 -12.72
N ILE A 56 15.38 11.08 -12.12
CA ILE A 56 14.99 11.98 -11.01
C ILE A 56 13.71 12.78 -11.32
N ALA A 57 13.58 13.31 -12.54
CA ALA A 57 12.43 14.11 -12.95
C ALA A 57 11.12 13.32 -12.89
N GLU A 58 11.13 12.06 -13.32
CA GLU A 58 9.97 11.16 -13.30
C GLU A 58 9.65 10.72 -11.87
N ARG A 59 10.68 10.42 -11.06
CA ARG A 59 10.50 10.11 -9.63
C ARG A 59 9.80 11.24 -8.89
N HIS A 60 10.20 12.48 -9.12
CA HIS A 60 9.55 13.62 -8.49
C HIS A 60 8.07 13.73 -8.84
N HIS A 61 7.68 13.43 -10.09
CA HIS A 61 6.26 13.45 -10.47
C HIS A 61 5.42 12.50 -9.61
N HIS A 62 5.94 11.30 -9.33
CA HIS A 62 5.25 10.30 -8.49
C HIS A 62 5.28 10.63 -7.00
N ILE A 63 6.34 11.28 -6.51
CA ILE A 63 6.52 11.58 -5.08
C ILE A 63 5.85 12.91 -4.68
N THR A 64 5.71 13.86 -5.61
CA THR A 64 5.16 15.21 -5.36
C THR A 64 3.85 15.22 -4.56
N PRO A 65 2.84 14.38 -4.86
CA PRO A 65 1.58 14.39 -4.11
C PRO A 65 1.74 14.06 -2.62
N PHE A 66 2.79 13.32 -2.25
CA PHE A 66 3.04 12.91 -0.88
C PHE A 66 3.87 13.92 -0.09
N ILE A 67 4.68 14.75 -0.76
CA ILE A 67 5.57 15.74 -0.12
C ILE A 67 4.79 16.67 0.83
N THR A 68 3.63 17.18 0.40
CA THR A 68 2.82 18.09 1.23
C THR A 68 2.28 17.39 2.47
N ASN A 69 1.87 16.12 2.35
CA ASN A 69 1.39 15.35 3.49
C ASN A 69 2.54 15.07 4.46
N THR A 70 3.67 14.60 3.94
CA THR A 70 4.87 14.37 4.76
C THR A 70 5.32 15.65 5.48
N ALA A 71 5.26 16.81 4.82
CA ALA A 71 5.56 18.10 5.46
C ALA A 71 4.62 18.43 6.63
N ASN A 72 3.33 18.10 6.49
CA ASN A 72 2.36 18.25 7.59
C ASN A 72 2.63 17.24 8.71
N ASP A 73 3.00 16.01 8.37
CA ASP A 73 3.31 14.97 9.35
C ASP A 73 4.45 15.42 10.27
N PHE A 74 5.52 16.03 9.73
CA PHE A 74 6.62 16.62 10.52
C PHE A 74 6.18 17.76 11.46
N LEU A 75 5.08 18.46 11.15
CA LEU A 75 4.54 19.52 12.02
C LEU A 75 3.67 18.94 13.16
N SER A 76 2.97 17.85 12.89
CA SER A 76 2.09 17.20 13.87
C SER A 76 2.79 16.18 14.76
N GLU A 77 3.88 15.58 14.27
CA GLU A 77 4.56 14.47 14.92
C GLU A 77 6.03 14.84 15.21
N PRO A 78 6.34 15.36 16.41
CA PRO A 78 7.71 15.76 16.75
C PRO A 78 8.70 14.60 16.72
N GLU A 79 8.25 13.37 16.95
CA GLU A 79 9.07 12.15 16.82
C GLU A 79 9.66 11.96 15.42
N LEU A 80 8.99 12.48 14.37
CA LEU A 80 9.50 12.43 12.99
C LEU A 80 10.62 13.46 12.75
N THR A 81 10.76 14.45 13.62
CA THR A 81 11.82 15.46 13.57
C THR A 81 13.04 15.09 14.43
N GLU A 82 12.89 14.14 15.34
CA GLU A 82 13.92 13.69 16.28
C GLU A 82 14.83 12.63 15.64
N PHE A 83 15.74 13.06 14.77
CA PHE A 83 16.80 12.20 14.28
C PHE A 83 17.91 12.08 15.32
N SER A 84 17.87 11.04 16.15
CA SER A 84 18.90 10.76 17.17
C SER A 84 20.33 10.63 16.60
N VAL A 85 20.42 10.39 15.28
CA VAL A 85 21.68 10.35 14.50
C VAL A 85 22.26 11.75 14.24
N LEU A 86 21.46 12.82 14.34
CA LEU A 86 21.90 14.20 14.20
C LEU A 86 22.22 14.87 15.55
N ASP A 87 21.73 14.31 16.66
CA ASP A 87 22.00 14.79 18.02
C ASP A 87 23.33 14.26 18.60
N THR A 88 24.06 13.41 17.88
CA THR A 88 25.42 13.06 18.26
C THR A 88 26.35 14.20 17.88
N GLU A 89 26.83 14.92 18.91
CA GLU A 89 27.99 15.82 18.91
C GLU A 89 29.30 15.15 18.43
N ASP A 90 29.27 13.91 17.94
CA ASP A 90 30.39 13.15 17.36
C ASP A 90 30.72 13.55 15.90
N TRP A 91 30.58 14.83 15.55
CA TRP A 91 31.23 15.40 14.37
C TRP A 91 32.66 15.89 14.70
N GLU A 92 33.26 15.43 15.80
CA GLU A 92 34.71 15.50 16.00
C GLU A 92 35.38 14.63 14.93
N ILE A 93 35.62 15.23 13.77
CA ILE A 93 36.65 14.75 12.86
C ILE A 93 37.94 14.88 13.66
N ASP A 94 38.45 13.76 14.16
CA ASP A 94 39.81 13.71 14.66
C ASP A 94 40.70 14.31 13.58
N ASP A 95 41.21 15.52 13.82
CA ASP A 95 42.31 16.13 13.07
C ASP A 95 43.59 15.33 13.40
N GLU A 96 43.61 14.04 13.05
CA GLU A 96 44.76 13.15 13.18
C GLU A 96 45.47 13.05 11.82
N TYR A 97 45.96 14.20 11.34
CA TYR A 97 47.09 14.25 10.41
C TYR A 97 48.03 15.38 10.83
N SER A 98 48.95 15.02 11.75
CA SER A 98 50.24 15.71 11.93
C SER A 98 51.13 15.54 10.71
#